data_AF-A0A536V0C1-F1
#
_entry.id   AF-A0A536V0C1-F1
#
_cell.length_a   1.000
_cell.length_b   1.000
_cell.length_c   1.000
_cell.angle_alpha   90.00
_cell.angle_beta   90.00
_cell.angle_gamma   90.00
#
_symmetry.space_group_name_H-M   'P 1'
#
loop_
_entity.id
_entity.type
_entity.pdbx_description
1 polymer ?
#
loop_
_entity_poly.entity_id
_entity_poly.type
_entity_poly.pdbx_seq_one_letter_code
_entity_poly.pdbx_strand_id
1 'polypeptide(L)'
;MLCGAAGIEVRAATPASLPYVPSVSARHHLQRLADEAGLALPLTQWPLPAQAVREALDELPTELPDALAAARDALRRDLARAAQADASLQLRSRKEAPVGFGDNYTPGTTAALHTSALSGAAGMPSWLDARLGVRIEQAPVSDALDLSAPATTTRATWRLDDSALVAQALGLNLQLSATPHWWGPGWQSSLILGNNTPQWIAFGAQRASARAPTTPWLAWVGPWSFEFFVAKARDPAVVAQQPTGFLMSGLRLSFKPHPQVEVGLSRTIQTDGEGRPGGVRNFLRAFFGTGLNADTAAQAAVDPANEMAGYDLRVSCGRARRCAFYGQMIGEDQAGILPSKFLGLFGVEAWSADGAQRWYAEYANTYCGRATPTARAGAAHRRGRTAGC
;
A
#
# COMPACT_ATOMS: atom_id res chain seq x y z
N MET A 1 -19.00 -35.77 -38.89
CA MET A 1 -17.86 -35.86 -37.97
C MET A 1 -17.11 -34.54 -38.06
N LEU A 2 -17.41 -33.58 -37.18
CA LEU A 2 -16.82 -32.24 -37.18
C LEU A 2 -16.03 -32.09 -35.88
N CYS A 3 -14.70 -32.23 -35.96
CA CYS A 3 -13.79 -31.87 -34.88
C CYS A 3 -13.69 -30.35 -34.83
N GLY A 4 -14.26 -29.74 -33.78
CA GLY A 4 -13.97 -28.35 -33.42
C GLY A 4 -12.59 -28.26 -32.78
N ALA A 5 -11.67 -27.58 -33.44
CA ALA A 5 -10.38 -27.22 -32.86
C ALA A 5 -10.60 -26.23 -31.71
N ALA A 6 -10.30 -26.65 -30.48
CA ALA A 6 -10.15 -25.74 -29.36
C ALA A 6 -8.89 -24.91 -29.60
N GLY A 7 -9.06 -23.69 -30.10
CA GLY A 7 -7.98 -22.72 -30.23
C GLY A 7 -7.42 -22.40 -28.85
N ILE A 8 -6.14 -22.74 -28.63
CA ILE A 8 -5.36 -22.18 -27.54
C ILE A 8 -5.10 -20.72 -27.94
N GLU A 9 -5.84 -19.78 -27.36
CA GLU A 9 -5.48 -18.37 -27.44
C GLU A 9 -4.12 -18.19 -26.77
N VAL A 10 -3.08 -18.01 -27.58
CA VAL A 10 -1.77 -17.56 -27.11
C VAL A 10 -1.95 -16.11 -26.67
N ARG A 11 -2.25 -15.93 -25.38
CA ARG A 11 -2.35 -14.60 -24.77
C ARG A 11 -0.97 -13.96 -24.87
N ALA A 12 -0.89 -12.77 -25.46
CA ALA A 12 0.34 -11.99 -25.49
C ALA A 12 0.87 -11.84 -24.05
N ALA A 13 2.16 -12.10 -23.86
CA ALA A 13 2.78 -11.95 -22.55
C ALA A 13 2.67 -10.48 -22.09
N THR A 14 2.04 -10.25 -20.93
CA THR A 14 1.96 -8.91 -20.32
C THR A 14 3.38 -8.38 -20.11
N PRO A 15 3.78 -7.19 -20.58
CA PRO A 15 5.14 -6.71 -20.33
C PRO A 15 5.38 -6.50 -18.82
N ALA A 16 6.63 -6.58 -18.39
CA ALA A 16 6.99 -6.09 -17.06
C ALA A 16 6.66 -4.61 -16.95
N SER A 17 6.36 -4.18 -15.73
CA SER A 17 6.11 -2.78 -15.46
C SER A 17 6.56 -2.39 -14.07
N LEU A 18 7.16 -1.20 -13.99
CA LEU A 18 7.52 -0.58 -12.73
C LEU A 18 6.29 -0.39 -11.81
N PRO A 19 6.52 -0.40 -10.49
CA PRO A 19 5.51 0.02 -9.52
C PRO A 19 5.14 1.50 -9.75
N TYR A 20 3.84 1.77 -9.76
CA TYR A 20 3.27 3.10 -9.94
C TYR A 20 2.51 3.53 -8.69
N VAL A 21 2.95 4.66 -8.12
CA VAL A 21 2.26 5.38 -7.05
C VAL A 21 1.86 6.74 -7.62
N PRO A 22 0.55 7.03 -7.77
CA PRO A 22 0.08 8.25 -8.39
C PRO A 22 0.32 9.45 -7.47
N SER A 23 0.37 10.64 -8.07
CA SER A 23 0.13 11.88 -7.33
C SER A 23 -1.29 11.90 -6.72
N VAL A 24 -1.56 12.78 -5.76
CA VAL A 24 -2.91 12.96 -5.19
C VAL A 24 -3.95 13.26 -6.27
N SER A 25 -3.57 14.09 -7.26
CA SER A 25 -4.43 14.44 -8.39
C SER A 25 -4.69 13.23 -9.30
N ALA A 26 -3.67 12.44 -9.62
CA ALA A 26 -3.84 11.21 -10.38
C ALA A 26 -4.68 10.17 -9.61
N ARG A 27 -4.48 10.00 -8.30
CA ARG A 27 -5.34 9.15 -7.47
C ARG A 27 -6.80 9.61 -7.52
N HIS A 28 -7.04 10.92 -7.47
CA HIS A 28 -8.37 11.50 -7.63
C HIS A 28 -9.00 11.12 -8.99
N HIS A 29 -8.27 11.28 -10.09
CA HIS A 29 -8.77 10.92 -11.42
C HIS A 29 -9.04 9.42 -11.57
N LEU A 30 -8.16 8.56 -11.05
CA LEU A 30 -8.38 7.11 -11.05
C LEU A 30 -9.65 6.75 -10.29
N GLN A 31 -9.84 7.33 -9.11
CA GLN A 31 -11.02 7.06 -8.28
C GLN A 31 -12.31 7.51 -8.98
N ARG A 32 -12.30 8.68 -9.63
CA ARG A 32 -13.44 9.15 -10.43
C ARG A 32 -13.76 8.22 -11.59
N LEU A 33 -12.76 7.77 -12.35
CA LEU A 33 -12.98 6.85 -13.46
C LEU A 33 -13.51 5.49 -12.97
N ALA A 34 -13.05 5.00 -11.82
CA ALA A 34 -13.61 3.80 -11.21
C ALA A 34 -15.08 3.99 -10.81
N ASP A 35 -15.44 5.14 -10.24
CA ASP A 35 -16.79 5.39 -9.74
C ASP A 35 -17.81 5.81 -10.83
N GLU A 36 -17.37 6.46 -11.91
CA GLU A 36 -18.24 7.09 -12.92
C GLU A 36 -18.12 6.48 -14.34
N ALA A 37 -17.01 5.79 -14.66
CA ALA A 37 -16.71 5.27 -15.99
C ALA A 37 -16.47 3.74 -16.04
N GLY A 38 -16.53 3.05 -14.89
CA GLY A 38 -16.36 1.60 -14.84
C GLY A 38 -14.91 1.13 -15.00
N LEU A 39 -13.92 1.93 -14.57
CA LEU A 39 -12.51 1.53 -14.56
C LEU A 39 -12.33 0.22 -13.76
N ALA A 40 -11.86 -0.83 -14.43
CA ALA A 40 -11.71 -2.17 -13.87
C ALA A 40 -10.41 -2.33 -13.06
N LEU A 41 -10.27 -1.53 -11.99
CA LEU A 41 -9.04 -1.45 -11.20
C LEU A 41 -9.34 -1.22 -9.71
N PRO A 42 -8.86 -2.08 -8.79
CA PRO A 42 -8.82 -1.77 -7.36
C PRO A 42 -7.84 -0.63 -7.06
N LEU A 43 -8.24 0.33 -6.22
CA LEU A 43 -7.52 1.59 -5.94
C LEU A 43 -7.20 1.83 -4.45
N THR A 44 -7.46 0.84 -3.61
CA THR A 44 -7.12 0.81 -2.18
C THR A 44 -5.73 0.23 -1.91
N GLN A 45 -4.97 -0.09 -2.96
CA GLN A 45 -3.63 -0.65 -2.88
C GLN A 45 -2.65 0.15 -3.71
N TRP A 46 -1.55 0.56 -3.10
CA TRP A 46 -0.40 1.14 -3.78
C TRP A 46 0.90 0.49 -3.30
N PRO A 47 1.88 0.28 -4.19
CA PRO A 47 1.87 0.63 -5.61
C PRO A 47 0.98 -0.31 -6.46
N LEU A 48 0.62 0.12 -7.67
CA LEU A 48 0.01 -0.73 -8.70
C LEU A 48 1.01 -0.96 -9.85
N PRO A 49 0.95 -2.07 -10.60
CA PRO A 49 1.74 -2.21 -11.82
C PRO A 49 1.34 -1.14 -12.83
N ALA A 50 2.30 -0.36 -13.35
CA ALA A 50 2.00 0.69 -14.32
C ALA A 50 1.28 0.15 -15.56
N GLN A 51 1.57 -1.11 -15.95
CA GLN A 51 0.88 -1.77 -17.06
C GLN A 51 -0.59 -2.08 -16.74
N ALA A 52 -0.91 -2.53 -15.52
CA ALA A 52 -2.28 -2.78 -15.10
C ALA A 52 -3.14 -1.49 -15.16
N VAL A 53 -2.55 -0.35 -14.79
CA VAL A 53 -3.22 0.95 -14.90
C VAL A 53 -3.45 1.33 -16.36
N ARG A 54 -2.45 1.18 -17.24
CA ARG A 54 -2.59 1.43 -18.69
C ARG A 54 -3.68 0.56 -19.30
N GLU A 55 -3.64 -0.75 -19.04
CA GLU A 55 -4.65 -1.70 -19.52
C GLU A 55 -6.07 -1.28 -19.10
N ALA A 56 -6.26 -0.92 -17.83
CA ALA A 56 -7.57 -0.48 -17.35
C ALA A 56 -8.05 0.82 -18.01
N LEU A 57 -7.15 1.78 -18.28
CA LEU A 57 -7.49 3.03 -18.96
C LEU A 57 -7.84 2.83 -20.43
N ASP A 58 -7.19 1.88 -21.09
CA ASP A 58 -7.44 1.55 -22.50
C ASP A 58 -8.72 0.73 -22.69
N GLU A 59 -9.16 -0.01 -21.66
CA GLU A 59 -10.42 -0.74 -21.63
C GLU A 59 -11.65 0.13 -21.30
N LEU A 60 -11.46 1.41 -20.96
CA LEU A 60 -12.57 2.35 -20.77
C LEU A 60 -13.36 2.56 -22.08
N PRO A 61 -14.65 2.93 -21.98
CA PRO A 61 -15.43 3.31 -23.16
C PRO A 61 -14.71 4.36 -24.02
N THR A 62 -14.84 4.22 -25.34
CA THR A 62 -14.25 5.16 -26.31
C THR A 62 -14.80 6.57 -26.10
N GLU A 63 -16.12 6.67 -25.97
CA GLU A 63 -16.84 7.90 -25.69
C GLU A 63 -17.04 8.07 -24.17
N LEU A 64 -16.47 9.13 -23.62
CA LEU A 64 -16.63 9.54 -22.24
C LEU A 64 -17.10 11.01 -22.21
N PRO A 65 -17.87 11.43 -21.19
CA PRO A 65 -18.09 12.84 -20.92
C PRO A 65 -16.77 13.60 -20.82
N ASP A 66 -16.73 14.85 -21.30
CA ASP A 66 -15.51 15.66 -21.42
C ASP A 66 -14.63 15.66 -20.16
N ALA A 67 -15.25 15.80 -18.98
CA ALA A 67 -14.54 15.78 -17.70
C ALA A 67 -13.83 14.44 -17.41
N LEU A 68 -14.44 13.31 -17.78
CA LEU A 68 -13.87 11.98 -17.59
C LEU A 68 -12.84 11.65 -18.68
N ALA A 69 -13.05 12.13 -19.92
CA ALA A 69 -12.05 12.06 -20.98
C ALA A 69 -10.77 12.83 -20.59
N ALA A 70 -10.94 14.06 -20.08
CA ALA A 70 -9.83 14.87 -19.58
C ALA A 70 -9.09 14.20 -18.41
N ALA A 71 -9.82 13.53 -17.50
CA ALA A 71 -9.23 12.75 -16.42
C ALA A 71 -8.39 11.56 -16.95
N ARG A 72 -8.91 10.81 -17.93
CA ARG A 72 -8.16 9.72 -18.60
C ARG A 72 -6.88 10.25 -19.24
N ASP A 73 -6.95 11.38 -19.94
CA ASP A 73 -5.78 11.96 -20.61
C ASP A 73 -4.76 12.52 -19.61
N ALA A 74 -5.22 13.10 -18.49
CA ALA A 74 -4.36 13.51 -17.39
C ALA A 74 -3.59 12.33 -16.79
N LEU A 75 -4.25 11.18 -16.63
CA LEU A 75 -3.61 9.96 -16.13
C LEU A 75 -2.61 9.36 -17.12
N ARG A 76 -2.90 9.38 -18.41
CA ARG A 76 -1.94 8.96 -19.44
C ARG A 76 -0.67 9.82 -19.39
N ARG A 77 -0.82 11.14 -19.19
CA ARG A 77 0.33 12.05 -19.00
C ARG A 77 1.07 11.79 -17.70
N ASP A 78 0.37 11.51 -16.60
CA ASP A 78 0.98 11.20 -15.30
C ASP A 78 1.78 9.90 -15.36
N LEU A 79 1.22 8.83 -15.97
CA LEU A 79 1.94 7.58 -16.23
C LEU A 79 3.17 7.76 -17.12
N ALA A 80 3.06 8.58 -18.17
CA ALA A 80 4.19 8.88 -19.04
C ALA A 80 5.29 9.64 -18.29
N ARG A 81 4.91 10.60 -17.43
CA ARG A 81 5.85 11.34 -16.58
C ARG A 81 6.52 10.44 -15.56
N ALA A 82 5.79 9.51 -14.94
CA ALA A 82 6.33 8.57 -13.96
C ALA A 82 7.40 7.61 -14.55
N ALA A 83 7.44 7.46 -15.88
CA ALA A 83 8.47 6.70 -16.59
C ALA A 83 9.68 7.54 -17.01
N GLN A 84 9.65 8.87 -16.81
CA GLN A 84 10.74 9.78 -17.17
C GLN A 84 11.67 9.99 -15.97
N ALA A 85 12.84 10.60 -16.24
CA ALA A 85 13.71 11.06 -15.17
C ALA A 85 13.08 12.28 -14.48
N ASP A 86 13.28 12.38 -13.16
CA ASP A 86 12.76 13.46 -12.34
C ASP A 86 13.80 13.91 -11.31
N ALA A 87 13.68 15.17 -10.91
CA ALA A 87 14.41 15.74 -9.80
C ALA A 87 13.46 16.55 -8.91
N SER A 88 13.50 16.28 -7.62
CA SER A 88 12.66 16.96 -6.64
C SER A 88 13.48 17.51 -5.47
N LEU A 89 13.08 18.70 -5.02
CA LEU A 89 13.59 19.34 -3.82
C LEU A 89 12.39 19.75 -2.97
N GLN A 90 12.39 19.32 -1.72
CA GLN A 90 11.36 19.69 -0.76
C GLN A 90 11.99 20.38 0.45
N LEU A 91 11.33 21.47 0.87
CA LEU A 91 11.66 22.24 2.05
C LEU A 91 10.41 22.33 2.92
N ARG A 92 10.47 21.78 4.13
CA ARG A 92 9.39 21.82 5.12
C ARG A 92 9.92 22.24 6.48
N SER A 93 9.02 22.68 7.35
CA SER A 93 9.30 22.76 8.78
C SER A 93 9.80 21.41 9.31
N ARG A 94 10.66 21.46 10.33
CA ARG A 94 11.18 20.27 11.05
C ARG A 94 10.19 19.72 12.07
N LYS A 95 9.04 20.36 12.24
CA LYS A 95 7.97 19.87 13.13
C LYS A 95 7.38 18.59 12.55
N GLU A 96 7.35 17.55 13.37
CA GLU A 96 6.70 16.28 13.02
C GLU A 96 5.18 16.45 12.97
N ALA A 97 4.60 15.92 11.91
CA ALA A 97 3.16 15.82 11.71
C ALA A 97 2.87 14.58 10.84
N PRO A 98 1.77 13.87 11.09
CA PRO A 98 1.33 12.80 10.21
C PRO A 98 1.11 13.34 8.80
N VAL A 99 1.53 12.59 7.79
CA VAL A 99 1.41 12.98 6.39
C VAL A 99 0.36 12.15 5.66
N GLY A 100 -0.26 12.75 4.64
CA GLY A 100 -1.29 12.12 3.82
C GLY A 100 -0.72 11.28 2.69
N PHE A 101 -1.60 10.74 1.86
CA PHE A 101 -1.22 10.05 0.64
C PHE A 101 -0.43 10.97 -0.29
N GLY A 102 0.70 10.47 -0.80
CA GLY A 102 1.55 11.21 -1.75
C GLY A 102 2.43 12.28 -1.09
N ASP A 103 2.24 12.56 0.20
CA ASP A 103 3.12 13.45 0.94
C ASP A 103 4.43 12.75 1.32
N ASN A 104 5.47 13.56 1.49
CA ASN A 104 6.77 13.12 1.96
C ASN A 104 6.79 13.00 3.48
N TYR A 105 7.22 11.83 3.99
CA TYR A 105 7.31 11.56 5.41
C TYR A 105 8.33 12.45 6.13
N THR A 106 9.45 12.79 5.48
CA THR A 106 10.59 13.42 6.16
C THR A 106 10.32 14.88 6.50
N PRO A 107 10.32 15.27 7.79
CA PRO A 107 10.36 16.69 8.17
C PRO A 107 11.65 17.36 7.67
N GLY A 108 11.62 18.67 7.44
CA GLY A 108 12.82 19.38 6.97
C GLY A 108 13.05 19.29 5.46
N THR A 109 14.30 19.02 5.08
CA THR A 109 14.77 19.11 3.69
C THR A 109 15.05 17.74 3.10
N THR A 110 14.55 17.49 1.89
CA THR A 110 14.89 16.31 1.09
C THR A 110 15.18 16.69 -0.35
N ALA A 111 16.14 16.01 -0.96
CA ALA A 111 16.38 16.05 -2.39
C ALA A 111 16.34 14.63 -2.94
N ALA A 112 15.64 14.41 -4.05
CA ALA A 112 15.57 13.10 -4.70
C ALA A 112 15.74 13.23 -6.21
N LEU A 113 16.35 12.19 -6.80
CA LEU A 113 16.57 12.04 -8.23
C LEU A 113 16.16 10.62 -8.61
N HIS A 114 15.48 10.44 -9.74
CA HIS A 114 15.33 9.12 -10.35
C HIS A 114 15.55 9.15 -11.86
N THR A 115 16.02 8.03 -12.39
CA THR A 115 16.28 7.85 -13.82
C THR A 115 14.98 7.61 -14.58
N SER A 116 15.03 7.77 -15.91
CA SER A 116 13.98 7.23 -16.78
C SER A 116 13.88 5.71 -16.61
N ALA A 117 12.68 5.17 -16.85
CA ALA A 117 12.45 3.74 -16.92
C ALA A 117 13.27 3.11 -18.05
N LEU A 118 14.08 2.12 -17.68
CA LEU A 118 14.79 1.25 -18.61
C LEU A 118 13.85 0.11 -18.98
N SER A 119 13.14 0.24 -20.08
CA SER A 119 12.12 -0.72 -20.54
C SER A 119 12.43 -1.21 -21.94
N GLY A 120 11.51 -1.98 -22.56
CA GLY A 120 11.62 -2.52 -23.93
C GLY A 120 12.21 -1.58 -24.98
N ALA A 121 11.86 -0.29 -24.93
CA ALA A 121 12.34 0.75 -25.85
C ALA A 121 13.81 1.14 -25.64
N ALA A 122 14.39 0.86 -24.47
CA ALA A 122 15.78 1.12 -24.10
C ALA A 122 16.69 -0.12 -24.25
N GLY A 123 16.24 -1.15 -24.98
CA GLY A 123 17.02 -2.36 -25.25
C GLY A 123 16.88 -3.47 -24.21
N MET A 124 16.02 -3.31 -23.20
CA MET A 124 15.68 -4.39 -22.27
C MET A 124 14.66 -5.36 -22.91
N PRO A 125 14.66 -6.65 -22.56
CA PRO A 125 13.56 -7.54 -22.93
C PRO A 125 12.22 -7.06 -22.38
N SER A 126 11.10 -7.32 -23.07
CA SER A 126 9.76 -6.87 -22.63
C SER A 126 9.31 -7.43 -21.26
N TRP A 127 9.95 -8.52 -20.80
CA TRP A 127 9.73 -9.11 -19.49
C TRP A 127 10.57 -8.47 -18.39
N LEU A 128 11.39 -7.45 -18.67
CA LEU A 128 12.27 -6.80 -17.69
C LEU A 128 12.13 -5.27 -17.76
N ASP A 129 11.99 -4.64 -16.60
CA ASP A 129 11.88 -3.18 -16.45
C ASP A 129 12.70 -2.72 -15.24
N ALA A 130 13.32 -1.54 -15.30
CA ALA A 130 14.13 -1.02 -14.19
C ALA A 130 14.11 0.51 -14.05
N ARG A 131 14.24 0.99 -12.81
CA ARG A 131 14.46 2.40 -12.46
C ARG A 131 15.39 2.49 -11.26
N LEU A 132 16.29 3.46 -11.28
CA LEU A 132 17.13 3.80 -10.14
C LEU A 132 16.72 5.16 -9.60
N GLY A 133 16.54 5.26 -8.28
CA GLY A 133 16.28 6.51 -7.59
C GLY A 133 17.07 6.61 -6.29
N VAL A 134 17.52 7.83 -6.00
CA VAL A 134 18.33 8.16 -4.84
C VAL A 134 17.70 9.37 -4.15
N ARG A 135 17.55 9.25 -2.83
CA ARG A 135 17.08 10.33 -1.96
C ARG A 135 18.15 10.65 -0.93
N ILE A 136 18.33 11.95 -0.68
CA ILE A 136 19.07 12.48 0.46
C ILE A 136 18.10 13.23 1.33
N GLU A 137 18.12 12.95 2.63
CA GLU A 137 17.20 13.54 3.59
C GLU A 137 17.87 13.93 4.89
N GLN A 138 17.38 15.01 5.50
CA GLN A 138 17.74 15.41 6.85
C GLN A 138 16.63 14.98 7.80
N ALA A 139 16.71 13.74 8.30
CA ALA A 139 15.74 13.24 9.25
C ALA A 139 16.09 13.68 10.68
N PRO A 140 15.10 14.04 11.51
CA PRO A 140 15.30 14.12 12.96
C PRO A 140 15.73 12.75 13.51
N VAL A 141 16.70 12.73 14.42
CA VAL A 141 17.02 11.55 15.21
C VAL A 141 16.18 11.67 16.48
N SER A 142 15.02 11.04 16.50
CA SER A 142 14.24 10.84 17.72
C SER A 142 14.91 9.75 18.57
N ASP A 143 15.06 9.98 19.87
CA ASP A 143 15.35 8.90 20.79
C ASP A 143 14.04 8.12 21.01
N ALA A 144 13.98 6.86 20.58
CA ALA A 144 12.74 6.07 20.49
C ALA A 144 12.01 5.85 21.83
N LEU A 145 12.63 6.26 22.95
CA LEU A 145 12.06 6.17 24.30
C LEU A 145 11.43 7.47 24.82
N ASP A 146 11.60 8.62 24.15
CA ASP A 146 11.02 9.89 24.57
C ASP A 146 10.37 10.64 23.40
N LEU A 147 9.10 10.30 23.13
CA LEU A 147 8.25 10.99 22.16
C LEU A 147 7.95 12.46 22.51
N SER A 148 8.38 12.93 23.69
CA SER A 148 8.22 14.32 24.16
C SER A 148 9.52 15.13 24.10
N ALA A 149 10.67 14.48 23.87
CA ALA A 149 11.93 15.18 23.67
C ALA A 149 11.95 15.88 22.30
N PRO A 150 12.29 17.17 22.21
CA PRO A 150 12.52 17.79 20.92
C PRO A 150 13.67 17.05 20.22
N ALA A 151 13.45 16.64 18.97
CA ALA A 151 14.50 16.04 18.14
C ALA A 151 15.58 17.10 17.84
N THR A 152 16.52 17.26 18.75
CA THR A 152 17.55 18.30 18.70
C THR A 152 18.70 17.95 17.76
N THR A 153 18.82 16.68 17.37
CA THR A 153 19.88 16.20 16.48
C THR A 153 19.27 15.73 15.17
N THR A 154 19.75 16.26 14.04
CA THR A 154 19.37 15.79 12.70
C THR A 154 20.56 15.18 11.99
N ARG A 155 20.36 14.06 11.30
CA ARG A 155 21.41 13.40 10.52
C ARG A 155 21.03 13.41 9.04
N ALA A 156 22.01 13.75 8.19
CA ALA A 156 21.86 13.55 6.75
C ALA A 156 22.04 12.07 6.43
N THR A 157 21.04 11.47 5.79
CA THR A 157 21.08 10.08 5.33
C THR A 157 20.73 10.01 3.86
N TRP A 158 21.34 9.06 3.15
CA TRP A 158 20.96 8.74 1.78
C TRP A 158 20.25 7.39 1.75
N ARG A 159 19.30 7.24 0.83
CA ARG A 159 18.51 6.02 0.64
C ARG A 159 18.33 5.76 -0.84
N LEU A 160 18.25 4.48 -1.21
CA LEU A 160 17.61 4.09 -2.46
C LEU A 160 16.12 4.31 -2.27
N ASP A 161 15.54 5.18 -3.08
CA ASP A 161 14.13 5.56 -3.03
C ASP A 161 13.59 5.52 -4.45
N ASP A 162 12.35 5.07 -4.60
CA ASP A 162 11.69 4.87 -5.89
C ASP A 162 12.49 4.00 -6.89
N SER A 163 13.39 3.15 -6.37
CA SER A 163 14.20 2.21 -7.15
C SER A 163 13.45 0.91 -7.34
N ALA A 164 13.48 0.33 -8.53
CA ALA A 164 12.83 -0.94 -8.81
C ALA A 164 13.54 -1.70 -9.95
N LEU A 165 13.62 -3.02 -9.81
CA LEU A 165 13.93 -3.97 -10.87
C LEU A 165 12.78 -4.98 -10.89
N VAL A 166 12.09 -5.08 -12.03
CA VAL A 166 10.89 -5.90 -12.18
C VAL A 166 11.05 -6.88 -13.33
N ALA A 167 10.85 -8.16 -13.05
CA ALA A 167 10.77 -9.21 -14.06
C ALA A 167 9.34 -9.78 -14.10
N GLN A 168 8.74 -9.91 -15.29
CA GLN A 168 7.42 -10.51 -15.46
C GLN A 168 7.55 -11.98 -15.81
N ALA A 169 6.92 -12.84 -15.02
CA ALA A 169 6.73 -14.24 -15.35
C ALA A 169 5.35 -14.73 -14.88
N LEU A 170 4.67 -15.51 -15.73
CA LEU A 170 3.40 -16.17 -15.40
C LEU A 170 2.29 -15.23 -14.92
N GLY A 171 2.28 -13.98 -15.39
CA GLY A 171 1.30 -12.96 -14.96
C GLY A 171 1.62 -12.35 -13.59
N LEU A 172 2.83 -12.56 -13.08
CA LEU A 172 3.37 -11.94 -11.87
C LEU A 172 4.54 -11.03 -12.23
N ASN A 173 4.58 -9.87 -11.58
CA ASN A 173 5.76 -9.02 -11.50
C ASN A 173 6.56 -9.44 -10.27
N LEU A 174 7.71 -10.07 -10.49
CA LEU A 174 8.72 -10.33 -9.47
C LEU A 174 9.59 -9.08 -9.35
N GLN A 175 9.69 -8.51 -8.16
CA GLN A 175 10.30 -7.19 -7.98
C GLN A 175 11.31 -7.16 -6.84
N LEU A 176 12.40 -6.44 -7.08
CA LEU A 176 13.31 -5.91 -6.06
C LEU A 176 13.13 -4.39 -6.06
N SER A 177 12.50 -3.84 -5.03
CA SER A 177 12.03 -2.44 -5.03
C SER A 177 12.17 -1.75 -3.68
N ALA A 178 12.43 -0.45 -3.70
CA ALA A 178 12.29 0.46 -2.56
C ALA A 178 11.22 1.50 -2.92
N THR A 179 9.95 1.17 -2.71
CA THR A 179 8.79 1.95 -3.19
C THR A 179 7.76 2.13 -2.08
N PRO A 180 7.10 3.31 -1.99
CA PRO A 180 6.07 3.56 -1.00
C PRO A 180 4.85 2.66 -1.15
N HIS A 181 4.37 2.18 0.00
CA HIS A 181 3.13 1.43 0.14
C HIS A 181 2.03 2.29 0.76
N TRP A 182 0.83 2.14 0.22
CA TRP A 182 -0.38 2.67 0.84
C TRP A 182 -1.50 1.65 0.73
N TRP A 183 -1.83 1.03 1.86
CA TRP A 183 -2.81 -0.05 1.92
C TRP A 183 -4.04 0.41 2.68
N GLY A 184 -5.10 0.73 1.95
CA GLY A 184 -6.37 1.17 2.48
C GLY A 184 -6.99 2.32 1.68
N PRO A 185 -8.28 2.61 1.93
CA PRO A 185 -9.04 3.60 1.17
C PRO A 185 -8.82 5.05 1.62
N GLY A 186 -8.23 5.29 2.78
CA GLY A 186 -8.02 6.63 3.32
C GLY A 186 -7.12 7.50 2.44
N TRP A 187 -7.34 8.80 2.47
CA TRP A 187 -6.56 9.87 1.85
C TRP A 187 -5.55 10.46 2.83
N GLN A 188 -5.93 10.61 4.11
CA GLN A 188 -5.02 11.15 5.12
C GLN A 188 -4.22 10.06 5.81
N SER A 189 -4.76 8.84 5.96
CA SER A 189 -4.08 7.78 6.70
C SER A 189 -4.38 6.36 6.20
N SER A 190 -3.43 5.47 6.49
CA SER A 190 -3.60 4.02 6.50
C SER A 190 -3.19 3.49 7.87
N LEU A 191 -3.93 2.52 8.39
CA LEU A 191 -3.68 1.90 9.68
C LEU A 191 -2.64 0.77 9.64
N ILE A 192 -2.23 0.30 8.46
CA ILE A 192 -1.29 -0.82 8.33
C ILE A 192 0.01 -0.43 7.63
N LEU A 193 -0.07 0.16 6.43
CA LEU A 193 1.08 0.66 5.66
C LEU A 193 0.69 1.95 4.96
N GLY A 194 1.41 3.03 5.24
CA GLY A 194 1.22 4.34 4.63
C GLY A 194 2.52 5.12 4.49
N ASN A 195 2.42 6.40 4.16
CA ASN A 195 3.57 7.26 3.86
C ASN A 195 4.26 7.85 5.11
N ASN A 196 4.21 7.19 6.28
CA ASN A 196 4.87 7.68 7.50
C ASN A 196 6.19 6.97 7.82
N THR A 197 6.67 6.11 6.92
CA THR A 197 7.92 5.35 7.09
C THR A 197 8.83 5.51 5.89
N PRO A 198 10.17 5.44 6.09
CA PRO A 198 11.09 5.33 4.98
C PRO A 198 10.88 4.04 4.20
N GLN A 199 11.27 4.05 2.92
CA GLN A 199 11.20 2.87 2.08
C GLN A 199 12.32 1.88 2.42
N TRP A 200 11.94 0.63 2.56
CA TRP A 200 12.88 -0.48 2.70
C TRP A 200 13.02 -1.20 1.37
N ILE A 201 14.23 -1.73 1.12
CA ILE A 201 14.45 -2.60 -0.03
C ILE A 201 13.70 -3.90 0.23
N ALA A 202 12.73 -4.19 -0.64
CA ALA A 202 11.84 -5.32 -0.57
C ALA A 202 12.02 -6.21 -1.79
N PHE A 203 12.00 -7.52 -1.57
CA PHE A 203 11.78 -8.51 -2.62
C PHE A 203 10.33 -8.98 -2.54
N GLY A 204 9.64 -9.07 -3.67
CA GLY A 204 8.23 -9.42 -3.67
C GLY A 204 7.70 -9.87 -5.02
N ALA A 205 6.41 -10.20 -5.01
CA ALA A 205 5.64 -10.54 -6.18
C ALA A 205 4.31 -9.80 -6.16
N GLN A 206 3.93 -9.22 -7.30
CA GLN A 206 2.64 -8.56 -7.49
C GLN A 206 1.95 -9.12 -8.73
N ARG A 207 0.62 -9.23 -8.70
CA ARG A 207 -0.14 -9.59 -9.91
C ARG A 207 0.04 -8.52 -10.98
N ALA A 208 0.42 -8.91 -12.21
CA ALA A 208 0.77 -7.97 -13.28
C ALA A 208 -0.43 -7.26 -13.95
N SER A 209 -1.64 -7.80 -13.78
CA SER A 209 -2.89 -7.24 -14.34
C SER A 209 -3.97 -7.21 -13.27
N ALA A 210 -4.95 -6.33 -13.41
CA ALA A 210 -6.08 -6.19 -12.49
C ALA A 210 -7.38 -6.86 -12.96
N ARG A 211 -7.40 -7.46 -14.16
CA ARG A 211 -8.60 -8.06 -14.76
C ARG A 211 -9.30 -9.09 -13.87
N ALA A 212 -10.61 -9.24 -14.02
CA ALA A 212 -11.37 -10.26 -13.31
C ALA A 212 -10.87 -11.70 -13.61
N PRO A 213 -11.09 -12.67 -12.71
CA PRO A 213 -10.83 -14.07 -13.00
C PRO A 213 -11.64 -14.54 -14.21
N THR A 214 -11.03 -15.35 -15.07
CA THR A 214 -11.72 -15.96 -16.23
C THR A 214 -12.51 -17.20 -15.85
N THR A 215 -12.26 -17.75 -14.66
CA THR A 215 -12.93 -18.95 -14.16
C THR A 215 -14.36 -18.63 -13.71
N PRO A 216 -15.41 -19.30 -14.25
CA PRO A 216 -16.80 -18.91 -14.00
C PRO A 216 -17.23 -18.83 -12.53
N TRP A 217 -16.79 -19.78 -11.69
CA TRP A 217 -17.14 -19.79 -10.26
C TRP A 217 -16.41 -18.73 -9.42
N LEU A 218 -15.43 -18.02 -10.01
CA LEU A 218 -14.73 -16.88 -9.42
C LEU A 218 -15.12 -15.55 -10.06
N ALA A 219 -16.09 -15.53 -10.99
CA ALA A 219 -16.50 -14.30 -11.68
C ALA A 219 -17.01 -13.22 -10.72
N TRP A 220 -17.55 -13.62 -9.55
CA TRP A 220 -18.04 -12.72 -8.50
C TRP A 220 -16.94 -11.87 -7.85
N VAL A 221 -15.65 -12.23 -7.98
CA VAL A 221 -14.52 -11.47 -7.42
C VAL A 221 -14.36 -10.12 -8.14
N GLY A 222 -14.68 -10.08 -9.44
CA GLY A 222 -14.43 -8.93 -10.30
C GLY A 222 -12.93 -8.58 -10.42
N PRO A 223 -12.59 -7.35 -10.83
CA PRO A 223 -11.21 -6.90 -10.90
C PRO A 223 -10.48 -7.07 -9.56
N TRP A 224 -9.24 -7.56 -9.58
CA TRP A 224 -8.49 -7.87 -8.37
C TRP A 224 -6.98 -7.66 -8.52
N SER A 225 -6.30 -7.38 -7.42
CA SER A 225 -4.87 -7.25 -7.32
C SER A 225 -4.35 -7.97 -6.09
N PHE A 226 -3.13 -8.47 -6.17
CA PHE A 226 -2.45 -9.15 -5.10
C PHE A 226 -1.00 -8.69 -5.02
N GLU A 227 -0.47 -8.56 -3.81
CA GLU A 227 0.94 -8.31 -3.56
C GLU A 227 1.43 -9.07 -2.32
N PHE A 228 2.65 -9.56 -2.43
CA PHE A 228 3.44 -10.06 -1.32
C PHE A 228 4.84 -9.47 -1.38
N PHE A 229 5.40 -9.07 -0.24
CA PHE A 229 6.79 -8.65 -0.15
C PHE A 229 7.43 -9.06 1.17
N VAL A 230 8.76 -9.14 1.16
CA VAL A 230 9.64 -9.23 2.32
C VAL A 230 10.70 -8.15 2.19
N ALA A 231 10.78 -7.27 3.18
CA ALA A 231 11.69 -6.15 3.23
C ALA A 231 12.57 -6.24 4.49
N LYS A 232 13.86 -5.91 4.35
CA LYS A 232 14.73 -5.78 5.52
C LYS A 232 14.62 -4.36 6.08
N ALA A 233 13.89 -4.22 7.17
CA ALA A 233 13.77 -2.98 7.91
C ALA A 233 15.08 -2.69 8.65
N ARG A 234 15.75 -1.60 8.26
CA ARG A 234 16.94 -1.08 8.94
C ARG A 234 16.73 0.40 9.19
N ASP A 235 16.15 0.73 10.34
CA ASP A 235 16.14 2.12 10.79
C ASP A 235 16.70 2.23 12.22
N PRO A 236 17.96 2.64 12.38
CA PRO A 236 18.59 2.80 13.68
C PRO A 236 18.01 3.96 14.50
N ALA A 237 17.21 4.85 13.89
CA ALA A 237 16.55 5.95 14.60
C ALA A 237 15.20 5.52 15.20
N VAL A 238 14.55 4.49 14.64
CA VAL A 238 13.21 4.04 15.09
C VAL A 238 13.29 3.04 16.22
N VAL A 239 14.36 2.22 16.28
CA VAL A 239 14.52 1.24 17.36
C VAL A 239 15.94 1.30 17.93
N ALA A 240 16.06 1.99 19.07
CA ALA A 240 17.27 1.92 19.89
C ALA A 240 17.50 0.45 20.29
N GLN A 241 18.75 -0.03 20.22
CA GLN A 241 19.12 -1.41 20.53
C GLN A 241 18.58 -2.49 19.55
N GLN A 242 18.45 -2.16 18.26
CA GLN A 242 18.25 -3.16 17.18
C GLN A 242 19.32 -3.01 16.07
N PRO A 243 20.58 -3.41 16.33
CA PRO A 243 21.70 -3.27 15.40
C PRO A 243 21.57 -4.13 14.14
N THR A 244 20.77 -5.20 14.17
CA THR A 244 20.64 -6.19 13.07
C THR A 244 19.46 -5.93 12.12
N GLY A 245 18.50 -5.07 12.51
CA GLY A 245 17.23 -4.83 11.82
C GLY A 245 16.28 -6.04 11.88
N PHE A 246 15.04 -5.88 11.45
CA PHE A 246 14.04 -6.96 11.37
C PHE A 246 13.56 -7.16 9.93
N LEU A 247 12.90 -8.28 9.66
CA LEU A 247 12.23 -8.55 8.39
C LEU A 247 10.75 -8.17 8.51
N MET A 248 10.32 -7.19 7.72
CA MET A 248 8.92 -6.84 7.53
C MET A 248 8.38 -7.58 6.31
N SER A 249 7.26 -8.25 6.45
CA SER A 249 6.57 -8.88 5.33
C SER A 249 5.15 -8.39 5.25
N GLY A 250 4.64 -8.26 4.03
CA GLY A 250 3.29 -7.81 3.78
C GLY A 250 2.60 -8.71 2.76
N LEU A 251 1.30 -8.93 2.97
CA LEU A 251 0.39 -9.62 2.07
C LEU A 251 -0.86 -8.77 1.90
N ARG A 252 -1.20 -8.40 0.66
CA ARG A 252 -2.44 -7.68 0.35
C ARG A 252 -3.18 -8.32 -0.81
N LEU A 253 -4.49 -8.44 -0.64
CA LEU A 253 -5.45 -8.78 -1.69
C LEU A 253 -6.49 -7.67 -1.76
N SER A 254 -6.73 -7.13 -2.95
CA SER A 254 -7.76 -6.10 -3.20
C SER A 254 -8.65 -6.55 -4.35
N PHE A 255 -9.97 -6.43 -4.23
CA PHE A 255 -10.88 -6.85 -5.29
C PHE A 255 -12.19 -6.06 -5.31
N LYS A 256 -12.85 -6.03 -6.47
CA LYS A 256 -14.08 -5.26 -6.73
C LYS A 256 -15.22 -6.20 -7.14
N PRO A 257 -15.95 -6.80 -6.19
CA PRO A 257 -17.05 -7.72 -6.51
C PRO A 257 -18.24 -7.01 -7.17
N HIS A 258 -18.33 -5.69 -7.01
CA HIS A 258 -19.30 -4.83 -7.66
C HIS A 258 -18.61 -3.52 -8.09
N PRO A 259 -19.01 -2.83 -9.17
CA PRO A 259 -18.33 -1.59 -9.61
C PRO A 259 -18.19 -0.52 -8.52
N GLN A 260 -19.15 -0.48 -7.59
CA GLN A 260 -19.18 0.47 -6.48
C GLN A 260 -18.51 -0.03 -5.20
N VAL A 261 -18.19 -1.32 -5.10
CA VAL A 261 -17.69 -1.94 -3.86
C VAL A 261 -16.27 -2.41 -4.09
N GLU A 262 -15.38 -2.02 -3.21
CA GLU A 262 -14.01 -2.51 -3.17
C GLU A 262 -13.67 -3.02 -1.79
N VAL A 263 -13.05 -4.19 -1.74
CA VAL A 263 -12.66 -4.89 -0.52
C VAL A 263 -11.16 -5.11 -0.54
N GLY A 264 -10.49 -4.79 0.57
CA GLY A 264 -9.10 -5.10 0.82
C GLY A 264 -8.95 -6.05 2.00
N LEU A 265 -8.07 -7.03 1.87
CA LEU A 265 -7.58 -7.90 2.94
C LEU A 265 -6.08 -7.65 3.06
N SER A 266 -5.59 -7.42 4.27
CA SER A 266 -4.17 -7.13 4.50
C SER A 266 -3.63 -7.87 5.71
N ARG A 267 -2.37 -8.30 5.63
CA ARG A 267 -1.62 -8.84 6.74
C ARG A 267 -0.16 -8.41 6.65
N THR A 268 0.41 -8.00 7.76
CA THR A 268 1.83 -7.68 7.90
C THR A 268 2.43 -8.47 9.05
N ILE A 269 3.68 -8.87 8.91
CA ILE A 269 4.40 -9.69 9.89
C ILE A 269 5.81 -9.14 10.05
N GLN A 270 6.25 -8.97 11.29
CA GLN A 270 7.61 -8.62 11.66
C GLN A 270 8.28 -9.85 12.29
N THR A 271 9.36 -10.31 11.66
CA THR A 271 10.16 -11.47 12.08
C THR A 271 11.63 -11.07 12.19
N ASP A 272 12.46 -11.91 12.82
CA ASP A 272 13.88 -11.63 13.03
C ASP A 272 14.10 -10.43 13.98
N GLY A 273 15.34 -9.97 14.14
CA GLY A 273 15.73 -8.90 15.05
C GLY A 273 16.63 -9.40 16.18
N GLU A 274 17.33 -8.48 16.84
CA GLU A 274 18.24 -8.83 17.93
C GLU A 274 17.48 -9.49 19.08
N GLY A 275 17.92 -10.69 19.46
CA GLY A 275 17.30 -11.49 20.53
C GLY A 275 15.98 -12.19 20.15
N ARG A 276 15.59 -12.20 18.87
CA ARG A 276 14.33 -12.82 18.39
C ARG A 276 14.58 -14.09 17.57
N PRO A 277 13.62 -15.03 17.52
CA PRO A 277 13.67 -16.15 16.59
C PRO A 277 13.79 -15.68 15.12
N GLY A 278 14.74 -16.25 14.39
CA GLY A 278 15.06 -15.86 13.01
C GLY A 278 15.10 -17.02 12.02
N GLY A 279 15.37 -16.70 10.75
CA GLY A 279 15.55 -17.66 9.66
C GLY A 279 14.26 -18.18 9.02
N VAL A 280 14.43 -18.90 7.90
CA VAL A 280 13.32 -19.34 7.02
C VAL A 280 12.28 -20.19 7.74
N ARG A 281 12.71 -21.09 8.65
CA ARG A 281 11.78 -21.91 9.43
C ARG A 281 10.88 -21.07 10.33
N ASN A 282 11.43 -20.03 10.96
CA ASN A 282 10.67 -19.12 11.79
C ASN A 282 9.71 -18.28 10.94
N PHE A 283 10.20 -17.76 9.81
CA PHE A 283 9.39 -17.03 8.86
C PHE A 283 8.17 -17.86 8.38
N LEU A 284 8.37 -19.12 7.99
CA LEU A 284 7.27 -20.00 7.56
C LEU A 284 6.27 -20.28 8.70
N ARG A 285 6.75 -20.45 9.93
CA ARG A 285 5.87 -20.59 11.11
C ARG A 285 4.99 -19.36 11.30
N ALA A 286 5.58 -18.16 11.25
CA ALA A 286 4.84 -16.91 11.34
C ALA A 286 3.87 -16.74 10.16
N PHE A 287 4.33 -16.99 8.93
CA PHE A 287 3.53 -16.85 7.71
C PHE A 287 2.28 -17.74 7.72
N PHE A 288 2.37 -18.97 8.25
CA PHE A 288 1.21 -19.87 8.37
C PHE A 288 0.46 -19.76 9.72
N GLY A 289 0.81 -18.78 10.55
CA GLY A 289 0.04 -18.46 11.77
C GLY A 289 0.27 -19.41 12.95
N THR A 290 1.40 -20.13 12.99
CA THR A 290 1.65 -21.12 14.05
C THR A 290 2.40 -20.49 15.23
N GLY A 291 1.80 -20.52 16.43
CA GLY A 291 2.46 -20.10 17.68
C GLY A 291 2.53 -18.60 17.93
N LEU A 292 1.61 -17.83 17.34
CA LEU A 292 1.49 -16.37 17.50
C LEU A 292 0.68 -16.00 18.75
N ASN A 293 0.70 -14.71 19.09
CA ASN A 293 0.03 -14.08 20.24
C ASN A 293 0.65 -14.48 21.59
N ALA A 294 1.85 -14.01 21.87
CA ALA A 294 2.45 -14.21 23.18
C ALA A 294 1.82 -13.36 24.29
N ASP A 295 1.11 -14.01 25.21
CA ASP A 295 0.48 -13.37 26.38
C ASP A 295 1.40 -13.27 27.62
N THR A 296 2.58 -13.90 27.58
CA THR A 296 3.55 -13.92 28.68
C THR A 296 4.97 -13.66 28.19
N ALA A 297 5.85 -13.16 29.07
CA ALA A 297 7.26 -12.92 28.73
C ALA A 297 8.00 -14.19 28.26
N ALA A 298 7.65 -15.35 28.83
CA ALA A 298 8.22 -16.64 28.40
C ALA A 298 7.74 -17.06 27.00
N GLN A 299 6.47 -16.79 26.66
CA GLN A 299 5.95 -17.01 25.30
C GLN A 299 6.53 -16.01 24.32
N ALA A 300 6.72 -14.74 24.73
CA ALA A 300 7.28 -13.70 23.87
C ALA A 300 8.71 -14.03 23.42
N ALA A 301 9.49 -14.77 24.21
CA ALA A 301 10.83 -15.21 23.86
C ALA A 301 10.85 -16.26 22.71
N VAL A 302 9.75 -17.00 22.53
CA VAL A 302 9.61 -18.03 21.49
C VAL A 302 8.60 -17.67 20.41
N ASP A 303 7.95 -16.51 20.54
CA ASP A 303 6.99 -15.99 19.58
C ASP A 303 7.67 -15.72 18.22
N PRO A 304 7.22 -16.39 17.14
CA PRO A 304 7.89 -16.27 15.87
C PRO A 304 7.74 -14.88 15.24
N ALA A 305 6.73 -14.07 15.61
CA ALA A 305 6.51 -12.76 14.99
C ALA A 305 5.61 -11.79 15.78
N ASN A 306 5.74 -10.51 15.48
CA ASN A 306 4.65 -9.54 15.68
C ASN A 306 3.83 -9.43 14.38
N GLU A 307 2.51 -9.27 14.45
CA GLU A 307 1.67 -9.18 13.25
C GLU A 307 0.59 -8.10 13.35
N MET A 308 0.06 -7.72 12.20
CA MET A 308 -1.18 -6.97 12.10
C MET A 308 -1.97 -7.51 10.92
N ALA A 309 -3.29 -7.65 11.07
CA ALA A 309 -4.14 -8.16 10.01
C ALA A 309 -5.48 -7.46 10.00
N GLY A 310 -6.13 -7.36 8.84
CA GLY A 310 -7.40 -6.67 8.79
C GLY A 310 -8.00 -6.54 7.42
N TYR A 311 -9.03 -5.70 7.38
CA TYR A 311 -9.93 -5.55 6.27
C TYR A 311 -10.19 -4.07 6.01
N ASP A 312 -10.38 -3.74 4.74
CA ASP A 312 -10.89 -2.44 4.33
C ASP A 312 -12.02 -2.58 3.31
N LEU A 313 -12.94 -1.62 3.36
CA LEU A 313 -14.11 -1.56 2.50
C LEU A 313 -14.28 -0.12 2.01
N ARG A 314 -14.50 0.04 0.72
CA ARG A 314 -14.94 1.30 0.13
C ARG A 314 -16.20 1.06 -0.69
N VAL A 315 -17.22 1.88 -0.45
CA VAL A 315 -18.51 1.84 -1.16
C VAL A 315 -18.81 3.20 -1.77
N SER A 316 -18.84 3.25 -3.10
CA SER A 316 -19.24 4.43 -3.87
C SER A 316 -20.76 4.53 -3.96
N CYS A 317 -21.28 5.74 -3.85
CA CYS A 317 -22.69 6.06 -4.08
C CYS A 317 -23.08 5.96 -5.58
N GLY A 318 -22.11 5.71 -6.47
CA GLY A 318 -22.28 5.67 -7.91
C GLY A 318 -22.31 7.04 -8.58
N ARG A 319 -22.36 7.01 -9.91
CA ARG A 319 -22.24 8.18 -10.81
C ARG A 319 -23.15 9.35 -10.48
N ALA A 320 -24.37 9.10 -10.01
CA ALA A 320 -25.37 10.16 -9.77
C ALA A 320 -25.07 11.02 -8.52
N ARG A 321 -24.46 10.43 -7.49
CA ARG A 321 -24.30 11.10 -6.19
C ARG A 321 -22.88 11.55 -5.87
N ARG A 322 -21.88 11.06 -6.63
CA ARG A 322 -20.46 11.49 -6.53
C ARG A 322 -19.96 11.55 -5.09
N CYS A 323 -20.24 10.48 -4.35
CA CYS A 323 -19.78 10.28 -2.99
C CYS A 323 -19.30 8.86 -2.79
N ALA A 324 -18.53 8.64 -1.72
CA ALA A 324 -18.24 7.32 -1.22
C ALA A 324 -18.05 7.32 0.30
N PHE A 325 -18.21 6.14 0.88
CA PHE A 325 -17.92 5.85 2.28
C PHE A 325 -16.83 4.80 2.31
N TYR A 326 -15.93 4.89 3.27
CA TYR A 326 -14.91 3.88 3.44
C TYR A 326 -14.57 3.65 4.91
N GLY A 327 -14.07 2.45 5.18
CA GLY A 327 -13.57 2.06 6.48
C GLY A 327 -12.39 1.11 6.37
N GLN A 328 -11.54 1.13 7.37
CA GLN A 328 -10.43 0.21 7.55
C GLN A 328 -10.36 -0.23 9.01
N MET A 329 -10.18 -1.52 9.21
CA MET A 329 -10.20 -2.20 10.49
C MET A 329 -8.98 -3.11 10.56
N ILE A 330 -7.98 -2.77 11.36
CA ILE A 330 -6.74 -3.54 11.49
C ILE A 330 -6.57 -4.00 12.94
N GLY A 331 -6.50 -5.31 13.15
CA GLY A 331 -6.23 -5.93 14.43
C GLY A 331 -4.73 -6.19 14.61
N GLU A 332 -4.26 -6.07 15.85
CA GLU A 332 -2.89 -6.39 16.24
C GLU A 332 -2.74 -7.86 16.66
N ASP A 333 -3.80 -8.45 17.19
CA ASP A 333 -3.82 -9.85 17.63
C ASP A 333 -4.65 -10.74 16.69
N GLN A 334 -4.44 -12.04 16.76
CA GLN A 334 -5.24 -13.05 16.07
C GLN A 334 -6.08 -13.89 17.03
N ALA A 335 -7.42 -13.78 16.93
CA ALA A 335 -8.37 -14.66 17.62
C ALA A 335 -8.81 -15.79 16.67
N GLY A 336 -8.14 -16.95 16.75
CA GLY A 336 -8.36 -18.05 15.82
C GLY A 336 -7.75 -17.76 14.45
N ILE A 337 -8.56 -17.48 13.43
CA ILE A 337 -8.10 -17.03 12.09
C ILE A 337 -8.47 -15.58 11.79
N LEU A 338 -9.18 -14.92 12.71
CA LEU A 338 -9.68 -13.56 12.54
C LEU A 338 -8.81 -12.58 13.34
N PRO A 339 -8.58 -11.37 12.84
CA PRO A 339 -7.93 -10.33 13.63
C PRO A 339 -8.78 -9.92 14.83
N SER A 340 -8.13 -9.39 15.85
CA SER A 340 -8.72 -8.91 17.09
C SER A 340 -7.95 -7.69 17.61
N LYS A 341 -8.45 -7.03 18.66
CA LYS A 341 -7.91 -5.76 19.19
C LYS A 341 -7.76 -4.67 18.12
N PHE A 342 -8.88 -4.35 17.47
CA PHE A 342 -8.90 -3.48 16.30
C PHE A 342 -8.60 -2.00 16.57
N LEU A 343 -7.81 -1.43 15.65
CA LEU A 343 -7.73 -0.04 15.26
C LEU A 343 -8.80 0.23 14.19
N GLY A 344 -9.36 1.44 14.14
CA GLY A 344 -10.43 1.80 13.22
C GLY A 344 -10.20 3.12 12.49
N LEU A 345 -10.49 3.15 11.19
CA LEU A 345 -10.48 4.35 10.36
C LEU A 345 -11.77 4.36 9.55
N PHE A 346 -12.45 5.50 9.52
CA PHE A 346 -13.69 5.70 8.77
C PHE A 346 -13.66 7.05 8.09
N GLY A 347 -14.14 7.11 6.85
CA GLY A 347 -14.23 8.37 6.15
C GLY A 347 -15.36 8.42 5.14
N VAL A 348 -15.67 9.65 4.78
CA VAL A 348 -16.64 10.00 3.75
C VAL A 348 -15.96 10.92 2.76
N GLU A 349 -16.34 10.82 1.50
CA GLU A 349 -15.81 11.66 0.44
C GLU A 349 -16.89 12.06 -0.56
N ALA A 350 -16.68 13.20 -1.19
CA ALA A 350 -17.48 13.71 -2.29
C ALA A 350 -16.60 14.44 -3.30
N TRP A 351 -17.05 14.53 -4.55
CA TRP A 351 -16.33 15.27 -5.60
C TRP A 351 -17.27 16.05 -6.50
N SER A 352 -16.75 17.14 -7.06
CA SER A 352 -17.50 18.03 -7.94
C SER A 352 -17.82 17.37 -9.28
N ALA A 353 -18.81 17.91 -9.99
CA ALA A 353 -19.28 17.36 -11.26
C ALA A 353 -18.22 17.37 -12.38
N ASP A 354 -17.54 18.50 -12.48
CA ASP A 354 -16.36 18.68 -13.32
C ASP A 354 -15.15 17.87 -12.80
N GLY A 355 -15.20 17.46 -11.52
CA GLY A 355 -14.13 16.88 -10.72
C GLY A 355 -12.85 17.69 -10.70
N ALA A 356 -13.00 19.01 -10.65
CA ALA A 356 -11.93 19.90 -10.22
C ALA A 356 -11.64 19.76 -8.71
N GLN A 357 -12.61 19.27 -7.92
CA GLN A 357 -12.55 19.28 -6.46
C GLN A 357 -12.95 17.92 -5.87
N ARG A 358 -12.28 17.54 -4.78
CA ARG A 358 -12.66 16.41 -3.90
C ARG A 358 -12.51 16.84 -2.46
N TRP A 359 -13.52 16.51 -1.67
CA TRP A 359 -13.56 16.73 -0.24
C TRP A 359 -13.67 15.39 0.45
N TYR A 360 -13.03 15.27 1.60
CA TYR A 360 -13.16 14.12 2.47
C TYR A 360 -13.14 14.55 3.93
N ALA A 361 -13.74 13.73 4.78
CA ALA A 361 -13.63 13.82 6.22
C ALA A 361 -13.29 12.43 6.75
N GLU A 362 -12.22 12.35 7.55
CA GLU A 362 -11.70 11.09 8.09
C GLU A 362 -11.63 11.14 9.61
N TYR A 363 -11.98 10.02 10.23
CA TYR A 363 -11.80 9.74 11.65
C TYR A 363 -10.95 8.48 11.78
N ALA A 364 -9.88 8.57 12.56
CA ALA A 364 -9.03 7.42 12.90
C ALA A 364 -8.90 7.29 14.42
N ASN A 365 -9.01 6.07 14.91
CA ASN A 365 -8.78 5.70 16.29
C ASN A 365 -7.77 4.56 16.35
N THR A 366 -6.60 4.89 16.87
CA THR A 366 -5.48 3.96 17.07
C THR A 366 -5.32 3.50 18.51
N TYR A 367 -6.30 3.79 19.39
CA TYR A 367 -6.32 3.25 20.74
C TYR A 367 -6.76 1.79 20.73
N CYS A 368 -5.98 0.97 21.43
CA CYS A 368 -6.20 -0.46 21.53
C CYS A 368 -7.63 -0.83 21.97
N GLY A 369 -8.25 -1.79 21.25
CA GLY A 369 -9.55 -2.35 21.61
C GLY A 369 -10.73 -1.40 21.45
N ARG A 370 -10.55 -0.26 20.77
CA ARG A 370 -11.61 0.74 20.54
C ARG A 370 -11.62 1.20 19.08
N ALA A 371 -12.07 0.34 18.18
CA ALA A 371 -12.19 0.69 16.77
C ALA A 371 -13.20 1.82 16.50
N THR A 372 -14.24 1.94 17.32
CA THR A 372 -15.28 2.99 17.19
C THR A 372 -15.23 3.97 18.37
N PRO A 373 -15.68 5.23 18.18
CA PRO A 373 -15.86 6.14 19.29
C PRO A 373 -16.95 5.57 20.19
N THR A 374 -16.56 5.11 21.38
CA THR A 374 -17.52 4.67 22.39
C THR A 374 -18.19 5.90 22.98
N ALA A 375 -19.41 6.19 22.57
CA ALA A 375 -20.30 7.02 23.37
C ALA A 375 -20.77 6.19 24.57
N ARG A 376 -20.05 6.23 25.71
CA ARG A 376 -20.65 5.83 26.99
C ARG A 376 -20.18 6.70 28.15
N ALA A 377 -21.19 7.34 28.75
CA ALA A 377 -21.22 7.73 30.15
C ALA A 377 -20.77 6.57 31.06
N GLY A 378 -19.92 6.90 32.04
CA GLY A 378 -19.72 6.17 33.28
C GLY A 378 -19.39 4.67 33.19
N ALA A 379 -18.10 4.33 33.12
CA ALA A 379 -17.60 3.07 33.66
C ALA A 379 -16.30 3.33 34.44
N ALA A 380 -16.41 3.32 35.76
CA ALA A 380 -15.32 3.52 36.70
C ALA A 380 -14.40 2.29 36.77
N HIS A 381 -13.10 2.57 36.59
CA HIS A 381 -11.90 1.91 37.13
C HIS A 381 -11.86 0.38 37.39
N ARG A 382 -10.87 -0.29 36.77
CA ARG A 382 -9.91 -1.17 37.47
C ARG A 382 -8.55 -1.17 36.75
N ARG A 383 -7.49 -0.95 37.54
CA ARG A 383 -6.08 -0.88 37.14
C ARG A 383 -5.52 -2.27 36.82
N GLY A 384 -4.54 -2.28 35.91
CA GLY A 384 -3.38 -3.17 36.00
C GLY A 384 -3.23 -4.16 34.83
N ARG A 385 -2.50 -3.75 33.78
CA ARG A 385 -1.48 -4.55 33.07
C ARG A 385 -0.84 -3.68 31.98
N THR A 386 0.46 -3.83 31.82
CA THR A 386 1.34 -3.13 30.88
C THR A 386 1.92 -4.12 29.87
N ALA A 387 2.09 -3.62 28.65
CA ALA A 387 2.89 -4.10 27.52
C ALA A 387 2.20 -5.07 26.54
N GLY A 388 2.29 -4.72 25.26
CA GLY A 388 1.33 -5.06 24.22
C GLY A 388 0.03 -4.29 24.42
N CYS A 389 -0.88 -4.30 23.45
CA CYS A 389 -2.23 -4.46 23.94
C CYS A 389 -2.31 -5.73 24.81
#